data_AF-A0A834MEL7-F1
#
_entry.id   AF-A0A834MEL7-F1
#
_cell.length_a   1.000
_cell.length_b   1.000
_cell.length_c   1.000
_cell.angle_alpha   90.00
_cell.angle_beta   90.00
_cell.angle_gamma   90.00
#
_symmetry.space_group_name_H-M   'P 1'
#
loop_
_entity.id
_entity.type
_entity.pdbx_description
1 polymer ?
#
loop_
_entity_poly.entity_id
_entity_poly.type
_entity_poly.pdbx_seq_one_letter_code
_entity_poly.pdbx_strand_id
1 'polypeptide(L)'
;NCLVGKDYQIKISDLGSYRESYAQDYCRIAGSEPMPLRWMAWESALLGKFSNKSDVWSFAVVLWEILTFAREQPFELLSDDKVLDNLAQYYENSGKQIYLDIPHNCPKEIYDLMCECWNRNESDRPSFKEIHLFLQRKNLGYKQEFR
;
A
#
# COMPACT_ATOMS: atom_id res chain seq x y z
N ASN A 1 -2.82 -10.18 -3.77
CA ASN A 1 -2.99 -10.98 -2.54
C ASN A 1 -4.37 -10.82 -1.87
N CYS A 2 -5.42 -10.51 -2.65
CA CYS A 2 -6.81 -10.47 -2.20
C CYS A 2 -7.67 -11.28 -3.17
N LEU A 3 -8.64 -12.04 -2.66
CA LEU A 3 -9.59 -12.80 -3.45
C LEU A 3 -10.97 -12.15 -3.35
N VAL A 4 -11.64 -12.02 -4.50
CA VAL A 4 -13.01 -11.50 -4.58
C VAL A 4 -13.96 -12.68 -4.73
N GLY A 5 -14.85 -12.85 -3.76
CA GLY A 5 -15.91 -13.85 -3.75
C GLY A 5 -17.25 -13.31 -4.25
N LYS A 6 -18.32 -14.05 -3.97
CA LYS A 6 -19.69 -13.60 -4.20
C LYS A 6 -19.99 -12.35 -3.36
N ASP A 7 -20.89 -11.51 -3.87
CA ASP A 7 -21.35 -10.29 -3.19
C ASP A 7 -20.20 -9.35 -2.81
N TYR A 8 -19.12 -9.36 -3.62
CA TYR A 8 -17.87 -8.62 -3.39
C TYR A 8 -17.21 -8.91 -2.04
N GLN A 9 -17.42 -10.10 -1.46
CA GLN A 9 -16.72 -10.52 -0.25
C GLN A 9 -15.22 -10.62 -0.54
N ILE A 10 -14.40 -9.89 0.21
CA ILE A 10 -12.94 -9.90 0.07
C ILE A 10 -12.32 -10.82 1.12
N LYS A 11 -11.34 -11.63 0.71
CA LYS A 11 -10.49 -12.44 1.61
C LYS A 11 -9.02 -12.18 1.31
N ILE A 12 -8.23 -11.93 2.35
CA ILE A 12 -6.77 -11.79 2.24
C ILE A 12 -6.15 -13.17 2.05
N SER A 13 -5.13 -13.27 1.20
CA SER A 13 -4.46 -14.50 0.80
C SER A 13 -3.00 -14.19 0.42
N ASP A 14 -2.13 -15.20 0.41
CA ASP A 14 -0.72 -15.12 0.01
C ASP A 14 -0.42 -15.80 -1.35
N LEU A 15 -1.46 -16.22 -2.08
CA LEU A 15 -1.34 -17.03 -3.30
C LEU A 15 -0.78 -16.28 -4.52
N GLY A 16 -0.61 -14.96 -4.43
CA GLY A 16 -0.15 -14.13 -5.54
C GLY A 16 1.37 -14.13 -5.71
N SER A 17 2.13 -14.37 -4.64
CA SER A 17 3.59 -14.16 -4.61
C SER A 17 4.39 -15.05 -5.56
N TYR A 18 3.81 -16.16 -6.02
CA TYR A 18 4.46 -17.11 -6.92
C TYR A 18 3.87 -17.09 -8.34
N ARG A 19 2.95 -16.18 -8.63
CA ARG A 19 2.32 -16.10 -9.96
C ARG A 19 3.16 -15.25 -10.90
N GLU A 20 3.46 -15.81 -12.05
CA GLU A 20 4.24 -15.15 -13.10
C GLU A 20 3.60 -13.83 -13.60
N SER A 21 2.26 -13.74 -13.56
CA SER A 21 1.52 -12.53 -13.91
C SER A 21 1.86 -11.31 -13.05
N TYR A 22 2.40 -11.52 -11.84
CA TYR A 22 2.80 -10.46 -10.92
C TYR A 22 4.32 -10.38 -10.75
N ALA A 23 5.11 -11.06 -11.59
CA ALA A 23 6.56 -11.11 -11.43
C ALA A 23 7.23 -9.73 -11.46
N GLN A 24 6.62 -8.76 -12.16
CA GLN A 24 7.09 -7.37 -12.25
C GLN A 24 6.86 -6.54 -10.98
N ASP A 25 6.01 -7.03 -10.06
CA ASP A 25 5.77 -6.36 -8.77
C ASP A 25 6.84 -6.70 -7.73
N TYR A 26 7.70 -7.68 -8.02
CA TYR A 26 8.74 -8.16 -7.11
C TYR A 26 10.12 -7.73 -7.60
N CYS A 27 10.74 -6.81 -6.86
CA CYS A 27 12.11 -6.42 -7.06
C CYS A 27 13.05 -7.60 -6.77
N ARG A 28 13.97 -7.88 -7.70
CA ARG A 28 14.95 -8.97 -7.57
C ARG A 28 16.34 -8.40 -7.33
N ILE A 29 16.79 -8.48 -6.08
CA ILE A 29 18.16 -8.16 -5.71
C ILE A 29 18.97 -9.46 -5.72
N ALA A 30 20.14 -9.45 -6.36
CA ALA A 30 20.97 -10.65 -6.47
C ALA A 30 21.34 -11.21 -5.09
N GLY A 31 21.01 -12.47 -4.84
CA GLY A 31 21.27 -13.14 -3.56
C GLY A 31 20.17 -12.97 -2.50
N SER A 32 19.09 -12.26 -2.81
CA SER A 32 17.94 -12.07 -1.91
C SER A 32 16.67 -12.70 -2.50
N GLU A 33 15.70 -13.01 -1.64
CA GLU A 33 14.36 -13.37 -2.10
C GLU A 33 13.68 -12.16 -2.79
N PRO A 34 12.83 -12.39 -3.81
CA PRO A 34 12.09 -11.31 -4.46
C PRO A 34 11.18 -10.59 -3.45
N MET A 35 11.22 -9.26 -3.44
CA MET A 35 10.47 -8.44 -2.47
C MET A 35 9.44 -7.55 -3.15
N PRO A 36 8.24 -7.37 -2.58
CA PRO A 36 7.22 -6.46 -3.10
C PRO A 36 7.54 -5.00 -2.74
N LEU A 37 8.71 -4.51 -3.18
CA LEU A 37 9.35 -3.27 -2.73
C LEU A 37 8.40 -2.06 -2.70
N ARG A 38 7.52 -1.94 -3.70
CA ARG A 38 6.60 -0.80 -3.88
C ARG A 38 5.48 -0.75 -2.83
N TRP A 39 5.24 -1.85 -2.10
CA TRP A 39 4.28 -1.93 -0.99
C TRP A 39 4.95 -1.83 0.38
N MET A 40 6.27 -1.98 0.46
CA MET A 40 6.99 -2.08 1.72
C MET A 40 7.14 -0.72 2.40
N ALA A 41 7.02 -0.72 3.73
CA ALA A 41 7.46 0.40 4.54
C ALA A 41 8.98 0.55 4.47
N TRP A 42 9.48 1.77 4.68
CA TRP A 42 10.93 2.05 4.58
C TRP A 42 11.75 1.19 5.56
N GLU A 43 11.26 0.95 6.77
CA GLU A 43 11.95 0.12 7.75
C GLU A 43 11.96 -1.37 7.38
N SER A 44 10.94 -1.82 6.65
CA SER A 44 10.88 -3.20 6.14
C SER A 44 11.85 -3.38 4.98
N ALA A 45 11.86 -2.44 4.03
CA ALA A 45 12.71 -2.51 2.85
C ALA A 45 14.20 -2.34 3.18
N LEU A 46 14.54 -1.39 4.06
CA LEU A 46 15.94 -1.03 4.33
C LEU A 46 16.54 -1.78 5.52
N LEU A 47 15.72 -2.14 6.53
CA LEU A 47 16.20 -2.73 7.78
C LEU A 47 15.66 -4.15 8.03
N GLY A 48 14.82 -4.69 7.14
CA GLY A 48 14.18 -6.01 7.33
C GLY A 48 13.25 -6.06 8.54
N LYS A 49 12.72 -4.91 8.99
CA LYS A 49 11.81 -4.83 10.14
C LYS A 49 10.36 -4.92 9.67
N PHE A 50 9.69 -6.01 10.03
CA PHE A 50 8.29 -6.25 9.72
C PHE A 50 7.45 -6.16 10.99
N SER A 51 6.34 -5.43 10.93
CA SER A 51 5.44 -5.19 12.04
C SER A 51 4.01 -4.98 11.55
N ASN A 52 3.03 -5.01 12.47
CA ASN A 52 1.66 -4.59 12.15
C ASN A 52 1.61 -3.15 11.59
N LYS A 53 2.61 -2.31 11.87
CA LYS A 53 2.70 -0.93 11.37
C LYS A 53 3.29 -0.86 9.96
N SER A 54 4.16 -1.79 9.56
CA SER A 54 4.55 -1.94 8.15
C SER A 54 3.40 -2.52 7.31
N ASP A 55 2.53 -3.34 7.91
CA ASP A 55 1.31 -3.80 7.24
C ASP A 55 0.31 -2.66 7.01
N VAL A 56 0.23 -1.69 7.92
CA VAL A 56 -0.58 -0.47 7.73
C VAL A 56 -0.09 0.35 6.54
N TRP A 57 1.23 0.47 6.36
CA TRP A 57 1.81 1.11 5.18
C TRP A 57 1.41 0.38 3.89
N SER A 58 1.59 -0.95 3.89
CA SER A 58 1.25 -1.80 2.75
C SER A 58 -0.24 -1.72 2.41
N PHE A 59 -1.11 -1.66 3.43
CA PHE A 59 -2.55 -1.48 3.26
C PHE A 59 -2.90 -0.16 2.58
N ALA A 60 -2.22 0.94 2.89
CA ALA A 60 -2.47 2.22 2.22
C ALA A 60 -2.10 2.18 0.74
N VAL A 61 -1.05 1.43 0.37
CA VAL A 61 -0.73 1.16 -1.06
C VAL A 61 -1.86 0.34 -1.70
N VAL A 62 -2.39 -0.68 -1.02
CA VAL A 62 -3.55 -1.46 -1.50
C VAL A 62 -4.81 -0.59 -1.64
N LEU A 63 -5.04 0.34 -0.71
CA LEU A 63 -6.16 1.27 -0.80
C LEU A 63 -6.02 2.22 -1.99
N TRP A 64 -4.79 2.66 -2.28
CA TRP A 64 -4.47 3.41 -3.48
C TRP A 64 -4.78 2.60 -4.75
N GLU A 65 -4.35 1.34 -4.82
CA GLU A 65 -4.65 0.44 -5.94
C GLU A 65 -6.16 0.25 -6.15
N ILE A 66 -6.93 0.11 -5.08
CA ILE A 66 -8.40 0.00 -5.16
C ILE A 66 -9.00 1.24 -5.84
N LEU A 67 -8.53 2.43 -5.50
CA LEU A 67 -9.05 3.69 -6.03
C LEU A 67 -8.55 4.01 -7.45
N THR A 68 -7.38 3.49 -7.85
CA THR A 68 -6.92 3.52 -9.26
C THR A 68 -7.48 2.36 -10.09
N PHE A 69 -8.38 1.55 -9.51
CA PHE A 69 -8.94 0.34 -10.13
C PHE A 69 -7.86 -0.66 -10.59
N ALA A 70 -6.73 -0.68 -9.91
CA ALA A 70 -5.54 -1.50 -10.22
C ALA A 70 -5.07 -1.34 -11.68
N ARG A 71 -5.23 -0.14 -12.25
CA ARG A 71 -4.79 0.17 -13.63
C ARG A 71 -3.33 0.60 -13.72
N GLU A 72 -2.78 1.06 -12.62
CA GLU A 72 -1.44 1.65 -12.50
C GLU A 72 -0.66 0.88 -11.44
N GLN A 73 0.63 0.69 -11.67
CA GLN A 73 1.52 0.10 -10.66
C GLN A 73 1.94 1.21 -9.67
N PRO A 74 2.00 0.94 -8.35
CA PRO A 74 2.50 1.93 -7.40
C PRO A 74 3.90 2.42 -7.80
N PHE A 75 4.06 3.75 -7.93
CA PHE A 75 5.29 4.39 -8.42
C PHE A 75 5.75 3.93 -9.81
N GLU A 76 4.83 3.64 -10.74
CA GLU A 76 5.14 3.10 -12.08
C GLU A 76 6.21 3.88 -12.87
N LEU A 77 6.35 5.19 -12.64
CA LEU A 77 7.35 6.03 -13.29
C LEU A 77 8.76 5.92 -12.67
N LEU A 78 8.89 5.22 -11.54
CA LEU A 78 10.15 5.00 -10.84
C LEU A 78 10.66 3.57 -11.09
N SER A 79 11.95 3.44 -11.40
CA SER A 79 12.64 2.16 -11.34
C SER A 79 12.75 1.66 -9.89
N ASP A 80 13.03 0.37 -9.69
CA ASP A 80 13.19 -0.20 -8.35
C ASP A 80 14.28 0.51 -7.52
N ASP A 81 15.41 0.87 -8.14
CA ASP A 81 16.45 1.67 -7.51
C ASP A 81 15.93 3.05 -7.05
N LYS A 82 15.04 3.68 -7.84
CA LYS A 82 14.45 4.97 -7.47
C LYS A 82 13.40 4.84 -6.38
N VAL A 83 12.71 3.70 -6.30
CA VAL A 83 11.83 3.38 -5.16
C VAL A 83 12.67 3.19 -3.90
N LEU A 84 13.80 2.47 -3.97
CA LEU A 84 14.76 2.36 -2.85
C LEU A 84 15.31 3.73 -2.42
N ASP A 85 15.73 4.57 -3.36
CA ASP A 85 16.18 5.94 -3.09
C ASP A 85 15.08 6.74 -2.36
N ASN A 86 13.82 6.58 -2.77
CA ASN A 86 12.67 7.24 -2.15
C ASN A 86 12.46 6.78 -0.70
N LEU A 87 12.56 5.47 -0.44
CA LEU A 87 12.47 4.91 0.91
C LEU A 87 13.64 5.38 1.79
N ALA A 88 14.83 5.60 1.22
CA ALA A 88 15.95 6.19 1.93
C ALA A 88 15.66 7.64 2.36
N GLN A 89 14.89 8.41 1.59
CA GLN A 89 14.46 9.77 2.01
C GLN A 89 13.61 9.72 3.29
N TYR A 90 12.76 8.70 3.47
CA TYR A 90 12.05 8.48 4.73
C TYR A 90 13.03 8.16 5.87
N TYR A 91 14.00 7.27 5.65
CA TYR A 91 14.99 6.92 6.68
C TYR A 91 15.77 8.15 7.16
N GLU A 92 16.28 8.94 6.22
CA GLU A 92 17.06 10.16 6.45
C GLU A 92 16.23 11.32 7.02
N ASN A 93 14.89 11.23 6.96
CA ASN A 93 13.97 12.29 7.35
C ASN A 93 14.24 13.60 6.57
N SER A 94 14.54 13.48 5.27
CA SER A 94 14.98 14.61 4.44
C SER A 94 13.83 15.55 4.03
N GLY A 95 12.59 15.09 4.13
CA GLY A 95 11.40 15.80 3.64
C GLY A 95 11.23 15.78 2.12
N LYS A 96 12.06 15.01 1.40
CA LYS A 96 12.06 14.92 -0.07
C LYS A 96 11.42 13.65 -0.62
N GLN A 97 10.83 12.85 0.26
CA GLN A 97 10.11 11.65 -0.13
C GLN A 97 8.93 12.00 -1.05
N ILE A 98 8.70 11.13 -2.03
CA ILE A 98 7.62 11.17 -2.99
C ILE A 98 6.53 10.23 -2.49
N TYR A 99 5.30 10.72 -2.44
CA TYR A 99 4.11 9.92 -2.15
C TYR A 99 3.47 9.45 -3.46
N LEU A 100 2.64 8.40 -3.39
CA LEU A 100 1.77 8.06 -4.52
C LEU A 100 0.80 9.20 -4.79
N ASP A 101 0.56 9.52 -6.07
CA ASP A 101 -0.34 10.59 -6.44
C ASP A 101 -1.77 10.33 -5.97
N ILE A 102 -2.54 11.39 -5.70
CA ILE A 102 -3.95 11.27 -5.34
C ILE A 102 -4.75 10.64 -6.50
N PRO A 103 -5.44 9.49 -6.28
CA PRO A 103 -6.22 8.86 -7.34
C PRO A 103 -7.36 9.76 -7.85
N HIS A 104 -7.75 9.60 -9.11
CA HIS A 104 -8.87 10.33 -9.69
C HIS A 104 -10.17 10.03 -8.93
N ASN A 105 -10.93 11.07 -8.57
CA ASN A 105 -12.13 11.00 -7.71
C ASN A 105 -11.89 10.50 -6.27
N CYS A 106 -10.63 10.44 -5.79
CA CYS A 106 -10.36 10.13 -4.39
C CYS A 106 -10.82 11.28 -3.48
N PRO A 107 -11.71 11.06 -2.49
CA PRO A 107 -12.03 12.07 -1.51
C PRO A 107 -10.77 12.44 -0.71
N LYS A 108 -10.57 13.74 -0.44
CA LYS A 108 -9.37 14.26 0.23
C LYS A 108 -9.08 13.50 1.52
N GLU A 109 -10.10 13.22 2.33
CA GLU A 109 -9.92 12.57 3.63
C GLU A 109 -9.49 11.11 3.52
N ILE A 110 -9.81 10.43 2.40
CA ILE A 110 -9.28 9.09 2.14
C ILE A 110 -7.79 9.17 1.80
N TYR A 111 -7.38 10.17 1.01
CA TYR A 111 -5.97 10.39 0.70
C TYR A 111 -5.17 10.84 1.93
N ASP A 112 -5.73 11.72 2.76
CA ASP A 112 -5.12 12.13 4.04
C ASP A 112 -4.86 10.90 4.94
N LEU A 113 -5.81 9.96 5.01
CA LEU A 113 -5.62 8.68 5.71
C LEU A 113 -4.46 7.85 5.13
N MET A 114 -4.31 7.79 3.80
CA MET A 114 -3.18 7.10 3.18
C MET A 114 -1.85 7.75 3.60
N CYS A 115 -1.78 9.08 3.57
CA CYS A 115 -0.60 9.83 4.01
C CYS A 115 -0.26 9.56 5.49
N GLU A 116 -1.26 9.47 6.37
CA GLU A 116 -1.05 9.09 7.78
C GLU A 116 -0.47 7.67 7.91
N CYS A 117 -0.89 6.73 7.07
CA CYS A 117 -0.33 5.37 7.04
C CYS A 117 1.12 5.33 6.56
N TRP A 118 1.55 6.32 5.78
CA TRP A 118 2.93 6.47 5.28
C TRP A 118 3.80 7.38 6.18
N ASN A 119 3.36 7.68 7.41
CA ASN A 119 4.19 8.38 8.37
C ASN A 119 5.50 7.63 8.63
N ARG A 120 6.60 8.40 8.73
CA ARG A 120 7.94 7.86 8.97
C ARG A 120 8.00 7.04 10.26
N ASN A 121 7.49 7.59 11.37
CA ASN A 121 7.49 6.89 12.65
C ASN A 121 6.31 5.91 12.71
N GLU A 122 6.59 4.65 13.06
CA GLU A 122 5.58 3.59 13.15
C GLU A 122 4.43 3.91 14.14
N SER A 123 4.72 4.66 15.20
CA SER A 123 3.74 5.07 16.22
C SER A 123 2.70 6.05 15.69
N ASP A 124 3.06 6.84 14.68
CA ASP A 124 2.24 7.93 14.15
C ASP A 124 1.29 7.44 13.05
N ARG A 125 1.44 6.17 12.63
CA ARG A 125 0.52 5.51 11.71
C ARG A 125 -0.72 5.07 12.47
N PRO A 126 -1.93 5.12 11.88
CA PRO A 126 -3.13 4.61 12.53
C PRO A 126 -3.05 3.10 12.76
N SER A 127 -3.93 2.57 13.61
CA SER A 127 -4.19 1.14 13.74
C SER A 127 -5.23 0.70 12.71
N PHE A 128 -5.23 -0.60 12.35
CA PHE A 128 -6.29 -1.16 11.51
C PHE A 128 -7.70 -0.95 12.06
N LYS A 129 -7.86 -0.87 13.38
CA LYS A 129 -9.14 -0.56 14.02
C LYS A 129 -9.62 0.85 13.67
N GLU A 130 -8.73 1.84 13.72
CA GLU A 130 -9.05 3.24 13.38
C GLU A 130 -9.34 3.39 11.88
N ILE A 131 -8.52 2.77 11.03
CA ILE A 131 -8.73 2.70 9.58
C ILE A 131 -10.11 2.11 9.27
N HIS A 132 -10.42 0.94 9.84
CA HIS A 132 -11.70 0.27 9.62
C HIS A 132 -12.89 1.13 10.01
N LEU A 133 -12.88 1.72 11.21
CA LEU A 133 -13.95 2.59 11.68
C LEU A 133 -14.11 3.84 10.81
N PHE A 134 -13.02 4.41 10.33
CA PHE A 134 -13.06 5.54 9.40
C PHE A 134 -13.71 5.16 8.07
N LEU A 135 -13.25 4.08 7.43
CA LEU A 135 -13.79 3.62 6.14
C LEU A 135 -15.26 3.18 6.27
N GLN A 136 -15.62 2.52 7.37
CA GLN A 136 -17.01 2.14 7.64
C GLN A 136 -17.91 3.37 7.74
N ARG A 137 -17.46 4.44 8.41
CA ARG A 137 -18.20 5.71 8.51
C ARG A 137 -18.36 6.39 7.15
N LYS A 138 -17.31 6.39 6.32
CA LYS A 138 -17.36 6.97 4.97
C LYS A 138 -18.30 6.21 4.03
N ASN A 139 -18.49 4.91 4.27
CA ASN A 139 -19.40 4.06 3.50
C ASN A 139 -20.82 3.93 4.12
N LEU A 140 -21.16 4.73 5.14
CA LEU A 140 -22.49 4.71 5.72
C LEU A 140 -23.55 5.04 4.66
N GLY A 141 -24.57 4.19 4.57
CA GLY A 141 -25.66 4.35 3.61
C GLY A 141 -25.37 3.78 2.22
N TYR A 142 -24.15 3.29 1.95
CA TYR A 142 -23.89 2.51 0.75
C TYR A 142 -24.72 1.22 0.79
N LYS A 143 -25.60 1.05 -0.21
CA LYS A 143 -26.28 -0.20 -0.48
C LYS A 143 -25.72 -0.77 -1.77
N GLN A 144 -25.26 -2.00 -1.68
CA GLN A 144 -24.75 -2.74 -2.83
C GLN A 144 -25.92 -3.02 -3.78
N GLU A 145 -25.92 -2.40 -4.96
CA GLU A 145 -26.87 -2.75 -6.01
C GLU A 145 -26.44 -4.08 -6.62
N PHE A 146 -27.14 -5.15 -6.29
CA PHE A 146 -27.01 -6.43 -6.99
C PHE A 146 -27.67 -6.27 -8.36
N ARG A 147 -26.86 -6.25 -9.42
CA ARG A 147 -27.34 -6.45 -10.80
C ARG A 147 -27.33 -7.93 -11.13
#